data_AF-A0A2R6KGL6-F1
#
_entry.id   AF-A0A2R6KGL6-F1
#
_cell.length_a   1.000
_cell.length_b   1.000
_cell.length_c   1.000
_cell.angle_alpha   90.00
_cell.angle_beta   90.00
_cell.angle_gamma   90.00
#
_symmetry.space_group_name_H-M   'P 1'
#
loop_
_entity.id
_entity.type
_entity.pdbx_description
1 polymer ?
#
loop_
_entity_poly.entity_id
_entity_poly.type
_entity_poly.pdbx_seq_one_letter_code
_entity_poly.pdbx_strand_id
1 'polypeptide(L)'
;MPSTENVCGQRIEYETPSYGDLSENQSDLYDAAISEVENTLAIITEIQNERTDENGEITEPLTLTQVRTILEVGVPLERSLTVLDALEGASEGAL
;
A
#
# COMPACT_ATOMS: atom_id res chain seq x y z
N MET A 1 1.24 -11.58 16.26
CA MET A 1 0.50 -10.36 15.90
C MET A 1 1.36 -9.64 14.87
N PRO A 2 0.83 -9.27 13.70
CA PRO A 2 1.58 -8.46 12.74
C PRO A 2 2.00 -7.13 13.39
N SER A 3 3.14 -6.59 12.96
CA SER A 3 3.64 -5.30 13.43
C SER A 3 2.62 -4.20 13.10
N THR A 4 2.44 -3.24 14.01
CA THR A 4 1.61 -2.04 13.79
C THR A 4 2.43 -0.83 13.33
N GLU A 5 3.71 -1.06 13.03
CA GLU A 5 4.66 -0.05 12.60
C GLU A 5 4.94 -0.21 11.10
N ASN A 6 4.92 0.88 10.34
CA ASN A 6 5.37 0.86 8.95
C ASN A 6 6.89 0.60 8.88
N VAL A 7 7.37 0.39 7.66
CA VAL A 7 8.80 0.28 7.32
C VAL A 7 9.63 1.51 7.73
N CYS A 8 9.00 2.62 8.11
CA CYS A 8 9.64 3.84 8.63
C CYS A 8 9.57 3.96 10.17
N GLY A 9 9.12 2.92 10.88
CA GLY A 9 9.01 2.90 12.35
C GLY A 9 7.91 3.79 12.93
N GLN A 10 6.96 4.22 12.10
CA GLN A 10 5.81 5.00 12.55
C GLN A 10 4.65 4.07 12.88
N ARG A 11 4.04 4.27 14.05
CA ARG A 11 2.82 3.60 14.46
C ARG A 11 1.70 4.00 13.49
N ILE A 12 1.17 3.03 12.77
CA ILE A 12 0.04 3.21 11.89
C ILE A 12 -1.20 2.86 12.69
N GLU A 13 -1.94 3.88 13.12
CA GLU A 13 -3.30 3.68 13.59
C GLU A 13 -4.19 3.62 12.35
N TYR A 14 -4.32 2.42 11.79
CA TYR A 14 -5.38 2.15 10.83
C TYR A 14 -6.70 2.30 11.57
N GLU A 15 -7.46 3.36 11.29
CA GLU A 15 -8.90 3.27 11.40
C GLU A 15 -9.32 2.21 10.39
N THR A 16 -9.44 0.99 10.89
CA THR A 16 -9.90 -0.10 10.05
C THR A 16 -11.33 0.25 9.65
N PRO A 17 -11.64 0.32 8.34
CA PRO A 17 -12.99 0.66 7.92
C PRO A 17 -13.96 -0.29 8.60
N SER A 18 -15.13 0.24 8.96
CA SER A 18 -16.18 -0.48 9.65
C SER A 18 -16.54 -1.76 8.86
N TYR A 19 -15.93 -2.89 9.24
CA TYR A 19 -16.11 -4.23 8.67
C TYR A 19 -17.53 -4.79 8.77
N GLY A 20 -18.50 -3.99 9.21
CA GLY A 20 -19.86 -4.44 9.50
C GLY A 20 -20.60 -5.03 8.30
N ASP A 21 -20.25 -4.63 7.07
CA ASP A 21 -21.11 -4.82 5.89
C ASP A 21 -20.48 -5.61 4.72
N LEU A 22 -19.25 -6.14 4.86
CA LEU A 22 -18.62 -6.92 3.79
C LEU A 22 -18.98 -8.42 3.89
N SER A 23 -19.33 -9.02 2.75
CA SER A 23 -19.42 -10.48 2.61
C SER A 23 -18.03 -11.14 2.65
N GLU A 24 -17.95 -12.44 2.95
CA GLU A 24 -16.69 -13.20 3.00
C GLU A 24 -15.82 -13.00 1.74
N ASN A 25 -16.42 -13.07 0.56
CA ASN A 25 -15.73 -12.81 -0.71
C ASN A 25 -15.23 -11.36 -0.85
N GLN A 26 -15.94 -10.39 -0.29
CA GLN A 26 -15.52 -8.98 -0.31
C GLN A 26 -14.38 -8.72 0.68
N SER A 27 -14.41 -9.38 1.84
CA SER A 27 -13.30 -9.35 2.80
C SER A 27 -12.03 -9.94 2.20
N ASP A 28 -12.12 -11.08 1.50
CA ASP A 28 -10.96 -11.68 0.82
C ASP A 28 -10.37 -10.76 -0.27
N LEU A 29 -11.24 -10.10 -1.04
CA LEU A 29 -10.82 -9.12 -2.07
C LEU A 29 -10.17 -7.88 -1.44
N TYR A 30 -10.73 -7.41 -0.32
CA TYR A 30 -10.19 -6.28 0.43
C TYR A 30 -8.80 -6.61 0.99
N ASP A 31 -8.65 -7.73 1.67
CA ASP A 31 -7.37 -8.17 2.25
C ASP A 31 -6.30 -8.37 1.17
N ALA A 32 -6.67 -8.95 0.02
CA ALA A 32 -5.77 -9.09 -1.12
C ALA A 32 -5.34 -7.72 -1.68
N ALA A 33 -6.28 -6.77 -1.82
CA ALA A 33 -5.99 -5.44 -2.32
C ALA A 33 -5.08 -4.64 -1.37
N ILE A 34 -5.35 -4.68 -0.06
CA ILE A 34 -4.48 -4.05 0.97
C ILE A 34 -3.09 -4.66 0.94
N SER A 35 -2.99 -6.00 0.90
CA SER A 35 -1.69 -6.68 0.84
C SER A 35 -0.86 -6.22 -0.36
N GLU A 36 -1.48 -6.04 -1.53
CA GLU A 36 -0.79 -5.55 -2.72
C GLU A 36 -0.35 -4.08 -2.60
N VAL A 37 -1.16 -3.23 -1.98
CA VAL A 37 -0.81 -1.83 -1.68
C VAL A 37 0.41 -1.78 -0.75
N GLU A 38 0.38 -2.53 0.34
CA GLU A 38 1.48 -2.61 1.31
C GLU A 38 2.77 -3.16 0.68
N ASN A 39 2.66 -4.21 -0.15
CA ASN A 39 3.81 -4.74 -0.89
C ASN A 39 4.40 -3.70 -1.84
N THR A 40 3.56 -2.92 -2.53
CA THR A 40 4.02 -1.86 -3.42
C THR A 40 4.76 -0.76 -2.64
N LEU A 41 4.21 -0.34 -1.49
CA LEU A 41 4.84 0.65 -0.62
C LEU A 41 6.19 0.15 -0.08
N ALA A 42 6.30 -1.13 0.26
CA ALA A 42 7.56 -1.74 0.69
C ALA A 42 8.63 -1.65 -0.41
N ILE A 43 8.30 -2.01 -1.65
CA ILE A 43 9.23 -1.93 -2.79
C ILE A 43 9.69 -0.49 -3.05
N ILE A 44 8.76 0.47 -3.04
CA ILE A 44 9.10 1.89 -3.23
C ILE A 44 10.01 2.37 -2.08
N THR A 45 9.74 1.92 -0.86
CA THR A 45 10.56 2.27 0.32
C THR A 45 11.96 1.67 0.23
N GLU A 46 12.11 0.42 -0.24
CA GLU A 46 13.42 -0.18 -0.47
C GLU A 46 14.25 0.64 -1.48
N ILE A 47 13.65 1.02 -2.61
CA ILE A 47 14.29 1.87 -3.62
C ILE A 47 14.69 3.24 -3.05
N GLN A 48 13.87 3.79 -2.16
CA GLN A 48 14.16 5.05 -1.50
C GLN A 48 15.32 4.90 -0.51
N ASN A 49 15.30 3.85 0.31
CA ASN A 49 16.33 3.56 1.33
C ASN A 49 17.70 3.32 0.71
N GLU A 50 17.77 2.64 -0.43
CA GLU A 50 19.03 2.47 -1.20
C GLU A 50 19.67 3.80 -1.60
N ARG A 51 18.85 4.86 -1.73
CA ARG A 51 19.24 6.17 -2.25
C ARG A 51 19.28 7.25 -1.18
N THR A 52 18.98 6.93 0.08
CA THR A 52 19.06 7.86 1.20
C THR A 52 20.25 7.53 2.10
N ASP A 53 20.95 8.55 2.58
CA ASP A 53 21.97 8.38 3.62
C ASP A 53 21.36 8.25 5.02
N GLU A 54 22.23 8.18 6.04
CA GLU A 54 21.85 8.14 7.46
C GLU A 54 21.10 9.40 7.95
N ASN A 55 21.13 10.49 7.19
CA ASN A 55 20.42 11.74 7.49
C ASN A 55 19.08 11.83 6.74
N GLY A 56 18.75 10.84 5.89
CA GLY A 56 17.55 10.84 5.05
C GLY A 56 17.69 11.67 3.77
N GLU A 57 18.91 12.09 3.40
CA GLU A 57 19.16 12.89 2.21
C GLU A 57 19.35 12.00 0.98
N ILE A 58 18.78 12.41 -0.16
CA ILE A 58 18.94 11.67 -1.41
C ILE A 58 20.35 11.84 -1.94
N THR A 59 21.12 10.76 -1.95
CA THR A 59 22.52 10.74 -2.39
C THR A 59 22.68 10.39 -3.87
N GLU A 60 21.72 9.65 -4.44
CA GLU A 60 21.79 9.17 -5.82
C GLU A 60 20.48 9.38 -6.61
N PRO A 61 20.57 9.73 -7.91
CA PRO A 61 19.40 9.80 -8.77
C PRO A 61 18.81 8.40 -9.01
N LEU A 62 17.53 8.35 -9.36
CA LEU A 62 16.89 7.10 -9.76
C LEU A 62 17.57 6.50 -10.99
N THR A 63 17.88 5.20 -10.91
CA THR A 63 18.33 4.44 -12.07
C THR A 63 17.14 4.07 -12.97
N LEU A 64 17.40 3.79 -14.25
CA LEU A 64 16.36 3.32 -15.16
C LEU A 64 15.69 2.02 -14.68
N THR A 65 16.45 1.14 -14.02
CA THR A 65 15.91 -0.11 -13.45
C THR A 65 14.93 0.21 -12.34
N GLN A 66 15.29 1.07 -11.38
CA GLN A 66 14.39 1.47 -10.30
C GLN A 66 13.13 2.17 -10.84
N VAL A 67 13.24 3.02 -11.86
CA VAL A 67 12.07 3.62 -12.53
C VAL A 67 11.17 2.55 -13.14
N ARG A 68 11.74 1.53 -13.81
CA ARG A 68 10.96 0.43 -14.37
C ARG A 68 10.27 -0.39 -13.30
N THR A 69 10.95 -0.70 -12.20
CA THR A 69 10.36 -1.41 -11.07
C THR A 69 9.18 -0.63 -10.49
N ILE A 70 9.31 0.69 -10.30
CA ILE A 70 8.19 1.55 -9.85
C ILE A 70 7.01 1.49 -10.83
N LEU A 71 7.27 1.50 -12.14
CA LEU A 71 6.20 1.38 -13.15
C LEU A 71 5.54 -0.01 -13.14
N GLU A 72 6.32 -1.07 -12.94
CA GLU A 72 5.82 -2.45 -12.89
C GLU A 72 4.89 -2.67 -11.69
N VAL A 73 5.23 -2.12 -10.52
CA VAL A 73 4.39 -2.20 -9.32
C VAL A 73 3.24 -1.18 -9.32
N GLY A 74 3.33 -0.12 -10.14
CA GLY A 74 2.27 0.88 -10.27
C GLY A 74 0.97 0.33 -10.88
N VAL A 75 1.07 -0.62 -11.82
CA VAL A 75 -0.09 -1.24 -12.47
C VAL A 75 -0.95 -2.07 -11.49
N PRO A 76 -0.39 -3.01 -10.69
CA PRO A 76 -1.19 -3.71 -9.69
C PRO A 76 -1.69 -2.77 -8.59
N LEU A 77 -0.91 -1.75 -8.19
CA LEU A 77 -1.36 -0.74 -7.23
C LEU A 77 -2.64 -0.03 -7.68
N GLU A 78 -2.71 0.45 -8.93
CA GLU A 78 -3.89 1.13 -9.47
C GLU A 78 -5.14 0.23 -9.43
N ARG A 79 -4.97 -1.06 -9.73
CA ARG A 79 -6.06 -2.05 -9.66
C ARG A 79 -6.53 -2.27 -8.23
N SER A 80 -5.60 -2.44 -7.29
CA SER A 80 -5.93 -2.65 -5.88
C SER A 80 -6.64 -1.43 -5.29
N LEU A 81 -6.19 -0.22 -5.62
CA LEU A 81 -6.89 1.01 -5.22
C LEU A 81 -8.30 1.09 -5.79
N THR A 82 -8.50 0.68 -7.04
CA THR A 82 -9.85 0.61 -7.64
C THR A 82 -10.77 -0.37 -6.90
N VAL A 83 -10.23 -1.50 -6.44
CA VAL A 83 -11.00 -2.47 -5.64
C VAL A 83 -11.36 -1.89 -4.28
N LEU A 84 -10.42 -1.23 -3.60
CA LEU A 84 -10.66 -0.60 -2.31
C LEU A 84 -11.72 0.49 -2.42
N ASP A 85 -11.60 1.39 -3.39
CA ASP A 85 -12.58 2.47 -3.65
C ASP A 85 -13.99 1.91 -3.92
N ALA A 86 -14.08 0.83 -4.70
CA ALA A 86 -15.37 0.18 -4.98
C ALA A 86 -15.99 -0.48 -3.74
N LEU A 87 -15.17 -1.04 -2.85
CA LEU A 87 -15.65 -1.70 -1.62
C LEU A 87 -16.00 -0.68 -0.53
N GLU A 88 -15.19 0.38 -0.38
CA GLU A 88 -15.44 1.46 0.57
C GLU A 88 -16.66 2.31 0.13
N GLY A 89 -16.77 2.65 -1.15
CA GLY A 89 -17.92 3.38 -1.69
C GLY A 89 -19.23 2.57 -1.68
N ALA A 90 -19.14 1.23 -1.74
CA ALA A 90 -20.30 0.37 -1.52
C ALA A 90 -20.80 0.39 -0.06
N SER A 91 -19.90 0.64 0.90
CA SER A 91 -20.28 0.74 2.33
C SER A 91 -20.96 2.08 2.66
N GLU A 92 -20.59 3.19 1.99
CA GLU A 92 -21.20 4.51 2.21
C GLU A 92 -22.61 4.64 1.58
N GLY A 93 -22.91 3.84 0.56
CA GLY A 93 -24.20 3.86 -0.16
C GLY A 93 -25.34 3.06 0.49
N ALA A 94 -25.10 2.40 1.64
CA ALA A 94 -26.05 1.51 2.31
C ALA A 94 -26.84 2.16 3.48
N LEU A 95 -26.82 3.50 3.60
CA LEU A 95 -27.56 4.27 4.61
C LEU A 95 -28.92 4.79 4.12
#